data_AF-A0A1I0NDG3-F1
#
_entry.id   AF-A0A1I0NDG3-F1
#
_cell.length_a   1.000
_cell.length_b   1.000
_cell.length_c   1.000
_cell.angle_alpha   90.00
_cell.angle_beta   90.00
_cell.angle_gamma   90.00
#
_symmetry.space_group_name_H-M   'P 1'
#
loop_
_entity.id
_entity.type
_entity.pdbx_description
1 polymer ?
#
loop_
_entity_poly.entity_id
_entity_poly.type
_entity_poly.pdbx_seq_one_letter_code
_entity_poly.pdbx_strand_id
1 'polypeptide(L)' 'MIRDIKKGDKKERLDNILQEMAKADKKGFDASKYSGTLKLEEDPVAYQNKLRDEWE' A
#
# COMPACT_ATOMS: atom_id res chain seq x y z
N MET A 1 1.43 -10.53 -1.47
CA MET A 1 2.69 -11.18 -1.07
C MET A 1 2.55 -12.66 -1.39
N ILE A 2 3.42 -13.20 -2.26
CA ILE A 2 3.42 -14.62 -2.64
C ILE A 2 4.68 -15.22 -2.02
N ARG A 3 4.57 -16.39 -1.38
CA ARG A 3 5.70 -17.12 -0.78
C ARG A 3 5.79 -18.51 -1.38
N ASP A 4 7.00 -18.91 -1.72
CA ASP A 4 7.28 -20.23 -2.28
C ASP A 4 7.45 -21.27 -1.16
N ILE A 5 6.63 -22.32 -1.20
CA ILE A 5 6.72 -23.47 -0.30
C ILE A 5 7.29 -24.65 -1.10
N LYS A 6 8.34 -25.30 -0.57
CA LYS A 6 8.98 -26.42 -1.26
C LYS A 6 8.34 -27.75 -0.83
N LYS A 7 8.23 -28.69 -1.78
CA LYS A 7 7.74 -30.04 -1.48
C LYS A 7 8.72 -30.74 -0.53
N GLY A 8 8.25 -31.09 0.67
CA GLY A 8 9.06 -31.68 1.74
C GLY A 8 9.40 -30.74 2.91
N ASP A 9 8.87 -29.51 2.91
CA ASP A 9 8.98 -28.64 4.08
C ASP A 9 8.33 -29.28 5.33
N LYS A 10 9.02 -29.15 6.47
CA LYS A 10 8.57 -29.69 7.76
C LYS A 10 7.28 -29.01 8.21
N LYS A 11 6.40 -29.77 8.86
CA LYS A 11 5.11 -29.29 9.37
C LYS A 11 5.25 -28.05 10.26
N GLU A 12 6.26 -28.04 11.13
CA GLU A 12 6.57 -26.90 12.02
C GLU A 12 6.84 -25.60 11.26
N ARG A 13 7.48 -25.67 10.09
CA ARG A 13 7.76 -24.51 9.26
C ARG A 13 6.47 -23.95 8.66
N LEU A 14 5.56 -24.82 8.23
CA LEU A 14 4.25 -24.42 7.71
C LEU A 14 3.42 -23.77 8.81
N ASP A 15 3.39 -24.35 10.01
CA ASP A 15 2.65 -23.80 11.15
C ASP A 15 3.18 -22.41 11.55
N ASN A 16 4.50 -22.22 11.54
CA ASN A 16 5.11 -20.92 11.81
C ASN A 16 4.73 -19.87 10.74
N ILE A 17 4.78 -20.23 9.45
CA ILE A 17 4.39 -19.32 8.36
C ILE A 17 2.91 -18.93 8.50
N LEU A 18 2.04 -19.89 8.82
CA LEU A 18 0.62 -19.63 9.02
C LEU A 18 0.36 -18.72 10.23
N GLN A 19 1.07 -18.93 11.34
CA GLN A 19 0.97 -18.07 12.52
C GLN A 19 1.46 -16.65 12.24
N GLU A 20 2.56 -16.48 11.50
CA GLU A 20 3.07 -15.15 11.09
C GLU A 20 2.06 -14.43 10.21
N MET A 21 1.42 -15.13 9.27
CA MET A 21 0.37 -14.55 8.43
C MET A 21 -0.88 -14.16 9.24
N ALA A 22 -1.22 -14.91 10.27
CA ALA A 22 -2.35 -14.60 11.15
C ALA A 22 -2.07 -13.40 12.07
N LYS A 23 -0.81 -13.23 12.49
CA LYS A 23 -0.35 -12.11 13.34
C LYS A 23 -0.05 -10.84 12.56
N ALA A 24 0.18 -10.93 11.26
CA ALA A 24 0.36 -9.76 10.42
C ALA A 24 -0.93 -8.94 10.43
N ASP A 25 -0.85 -7.74 11.01
CA ASP A 25 -1.90 -6.74 10.95
C ASP A 25 -2.34 -6.61 9.49
N LYS A 26 -3.60 -6.97 9.20
CA LYS A 26 -4.28 -6.57 7.97
C LYS A 26 -4.58 -5.07 8.08
N LYS A 27 -3.56 -4.23 8.25
CA LYS A 27 -3.69 -2.80 7.97
C LYS A 27 -3.90 -2.70 6.48
N GLY A 28 -5.16 -2.79 6.08
CA GLY A 28 -5.60 -2.48 4.73
C GLY A 28 -5.27 -1.04 4.39
N PHE A 29 -5.59 -0.66 3.17
CA PHE A 29 -5.48 0.74 2.76
C PHE A 29 -6.41 1.60 3.63
N ASP A 30 -5.83 2.46 4.44
CA ASP A 30 -6.58 3.40 5.28
C ASP A 30 -6.88 4.67 4.48
N ALA A 31 -7.99 4.63 3.74
CA ALA A 31 -8.48 5.75 2.93
C ALA A 31 -8.79 7.01 3.78
N SER A 32 -9.06 6.84 5.08
CA SER A 32 -9.38 7.95 5.98
C SER A 32 -8.20 8.92 6.14
N LYS A 33 -6.96 8.43 6.00
CA LYS A 33 -5.73 9.25 6.01
C LYS A 33 -5.66 10.27 4.87
N TYR A 34 -6.40 10.01 3.79
CA TYR A 34 -6.43 10.86 2.59
C TYR A 34 -7.76 11.61 2.43
N SER A 35 -8.67 11.46 3.40
CA SER A 35 -9.99 12.11 3.39
C SER A 35 -9.98 13.51 4.01
N GLY A 36 -8.81 14.10 4.22
CA GLY A 36 -8.65 15.43 4.81
C GLY A 36 -8.55 16.54 3.76
N THR A 37 -8.73 17.78 4.19
CA THR A 37 -8.50 18.95 3.34
C THR A 37 -7.01 19.12 3.09
N LEU A 38 -6.58 18.93 1.84
CA LEU A 38 -5.20 19.16 1.42
C LEU A 38 -4.88 20.66 1.54
N LYS A 39 -3.95 21.03 2.43
CA LYS A 39 -3.44 22.41 2.48
C LYS A 39 -2.46 22.60 1.33
N LEU A 40 -2.95 23.20 0.27
CA LEU A 40 -2.14 23.55 -0.89
C LEU A 40 -1.67 25.01 -0.76
N GLU A 41 -0.39 25.25 -1.05
CA GLU A 41 0.16 26.61 -1.14
C GLU A 41 -0.29 27.33 -2.41
N GLU A 42 -0.64 26.58 -3.45
CA GLU A 42 -1.07 27.06 -4.76
C GLU A 42 -2.48 26.56 -5.09
N ASP A 43 -3.21 27.33 -5.90
CA ASP A 43 -4.52 26.90 -6.40
C ASP A 43 -4.37 25.61 -7.24
N PRO A 44 -5.10 24.53 -6.91
CA PRO A 44 -4.94 23.25 -7.58
C PRO A 44 -5.25 23.29 -9.08
N VAL A 45 -6.15 24.17 -9.53
CA VAL A 45 -6.48 24.31 -10.95
C VAL A 45 -5.35 25.01 -11.70
N ALA A 46 -4.78 26.06 -11.11
CA ALA A 46 -3.60 26.74 -11.67
C ALA A 46 -2.40 25.78 -11.81
N TYR A 47 -2.11 24.98 -10.78
CA TYR A 47 -1.03 23.99 -10.81
C TYR A 47 -1.25 22.91 -11.89
N GLN A 48 -2.49 22.42 -12.04
CA GLN A 48 -2.84 21.44 -13.07
C GLN A 48 -2.66 21.99 -14.49
N ASN A 49 -3.05 23.24 -14.73
CA ASN A 49 -2.88 23.87 -16.03
C ASN A 49 -1.39 24.01 -16.38
N LYS A 50 -0.57 24.47 -15.43
CA LYS A 50 0.89 24.59 -15.60
C LYS A 50 1.53 23.27 -16.02
N LEU A 51 1.22 22.18 -15.32
CA LEU A 51 1.75 20.85 -15.67
C LEU A 51 1.33 20.40 -17.07
N ARG A 52 0.14 20.81 -17.53
CA ARG A 52 -0.39 20.43 -18.84
C ARG A 52 0.26 21.23 -19.97
N ASP A 53 0.56 22.49 -19.72
CA ASP A 53 1.24 23.38 -20.66
C ASP A 53 2.71 22.98 -20.87
N GLU A 54 3.33 22.29 -19.90
CA GLU A 54 4.70 21.73 -20.02
C GLU A 54 4.79 20.51 -20.96
N TRP A 55 3.67 20.01 -21.49
CA TRP A 55 3.62 18.87 -22.42
C TRP A 55 3.42 19.28 -23.88
N GLU A 56 3.17 20.57 -24.15
CA GLU A 56 3.21 21.17 -25.51
C GLU A 56 4.63 21.65 -25.85
#